data_AF-A0A520EJ39-F1
#
_entry.id   AF-A0A520EJ39-F1
#
_cell.length_a   1.000
_cell.length_b   1.000
_cell.length_c   1.000
_cell.angle_alpha   90.00
_cell.angle_beta   90.00
_cell.angle_gamma   90.00
#
_symmetry.space_group_name_H-M   'P 1'
#
loop_
_entity.id
_entity.type
_entity.pdbx_description
1 polymer ?
#
loop_
_entity_poly.entity_id
_entity_poly.type
_entity_poly.pdbx_seq_one_letter_code
_entity_poly.pdbx_strand_id
1 'polypeptide(L)'
;MAFGLVYKWNRSTRHSWRASLTVAKITADDDRSDIASRQQRDYDFENTLKELSLGLEFNFFEFDLHELDNQFTPYVYVGLSYTHYKGLFYEAPNVTKSDADHGTLSIPFAFGVKKSLLKNLILGFEIAPRYTFADDIDGSSPTNDGLKSVRFGNINSNDWYVFTGFTLTYTFGRKPCFCD
;
A
#
# COMPACT_ATOMS: atom_id res chain seq x y z
N MET A 1 10.58 4.71 -0.47
CA MET A 1 9.89 5.66 -1.40
C MET A 1 8.93 4.87 -2.28
N ALA A 2 7.80 5.45 -2.69
CA ALA A 2 6.80 4.71 -3.46
C ALA A 2 6.14 5.58 -4.54
N PHE A 3 5.80 4.96 -5.67
CA PHE A 3 5.17 5.58 -6.83
C PHE A 3 4.06 4.66 -7.35
N GLY A 4 3.00 5.23 -7.90
CA GLY A 4 1.92 4.40 -8.42
C GLY A 4 0.97 5.13 -9.35
N LEU A 5 0.17 4.34 -10.05
CA LEU A 5 -0.94 4.78 -10.88
C LEU A 5 -2.24 4.34 -10.21
N VAL A 6 -3.22 5.23 -10.21
CA VAL A 6 -4.56 4.96 -9.67
C VAL A 6 -5.58 5.31 -10.75
N TYR A 7 -6.46 4.36 -11.05
CA TYR A 7 -7.62 4.56 -11.89
C TYR A 7 -8.89 4.38 -11.05
N LYS A 8 -9.83 5.32 -11.18
CA LYS A 8 -11.11 5.29 -10.47
C LYS A 8 -12.26 5.37 -11.46
N TRP A 9 -13.22 4.47 -11.31
CA TRP A 9 -14.48 4.50 -12.04
C TRP A 9 -15.62 4.81 -11.08
N ASN A 10 -16.18 6.02 -11.20
CA ASN A 10 -17.27 6.48 -10.35
C ASN A 10 -18.59 5.84 -10.83
N ARG A 11 -19.16 4.95 -10.02
CA ARG A 11 -20.50 4.37 -10.26
C ARG A 11 -21.61 5.27 -9.72
N SER A 12 -21.32 6.05 -8.67
CA SER A 12 -22.21 6.99 -7.97
C SER A 12 -21.37 8.13 -7.37
N THR A 13 -22.01 9.20 -6.85
CA THR A 13 -21.34 10.31 -6.13
C THR A 13 -20.60 9.85 -4.87
N ARG A 14 -21.02 8.71 -4.29
CA ARG A 14 -20.43 8.14 -3.06
C ARG A 14 -19.63 6.85 -3.27
N HIS A 15 -19.78 6.18 -4.41
CA HIS A 15 -19.17 4.85 -4.64
C HIS A 15 -18.35 4.84 -5.92
N SER A 16 -17.10 4.38 -5.81
CA SER A 16 -16.20 4.23 -6.94
C SER A 16 -15.43 2.92 -6.86
N TRP A 17 -15.25 2.29 -8.02
CA TRP A 17 -14.29 1.20 -8.18
C TRP A 17 -12.91 1.80 -8.36
N ARG A 18 -11.92 1.30 -7.62
CA ARG A 18 -10.53 1.76 -7.69
C ARG A 18 -9.62 0.60 -8.05
N ALA A 19 -8.80 0.83 -9.05
CA ALA A 19 -7.68 0.00 -9.42
C ALA A 19 -6.37 0.78 -9.22
N SER A 20 -5.33 0.14 -8.71
CA SER A 20 -4.02 0.78 -8.57
C SER A 20 -2.86 -0.17 -8.81
N LEU A 21 -1.79 0.39 -9.38
CA LEU A 21 -0.50 -0.24 -9.55
C LEU A 21 0.53 0.58 -8.78
N THR A 22 1.23 -0.02 -7.84
CA THR A 22 2.18 0.67 -6.96
C THR A 22 3.52 -0.05 -6.95
N VAL A 23 4.61 0.71 -7.01
CA VAL A 23 5.97 0.22 -6.76
C VAL A 23 6.51 0.96 -5.55
N ALA A 24 6.86 0.23 -4.50
CA ALA A 24 7.32 0.80 -3.23
C ALA A 24 8.62 0.14 -2.79
N LYS A 25 9.63 0.95 -2.46
CA LYS A 25 10.81 0.51 -1.73
C LYS A 25 10.55 0.64 -0.24
N ILE A 26 10.66 -0.49 0.47
CA ILE A 26 10.65 -0.60 1.93
C ILE A 26 12.06 -0.83 2.44
N THR A 27 12.38 -0.27 3.59
CA THR A 27 13.68 -0.40 4.25
C THR A 27 13.47 -0.45 5.75
N ALA A 28 14.25 -1.26 6.46
CA ALA A 28 14.39 -1.15 7.91
C ALA A 28 15.85 -1.21 8.31
N ASP A 29 16.15 -0.64 9.46
CA ASP A 29 17.50 -0.45 9.98
C ASP A 29 17.40 -0.51 11.52
N ASP A 30 17.90 -1.60 12.09
CA ASP A 30 17.81 -1.89 13.52
C ASP A 30 18.70 -0.97 14.37
N ASP A 31 19.80 -0.41 13.82
CA ASP A 31 20.68 0.54 14.53
C ASP A 31 19.94 1.84 14.85
N ARG A 32 18.94 2.18 14.02
CA ARG A 32 18.03 3.33 14.23
C ARG A 32 16.82 3.03 15.10
N SER A 33 16.74 1.84 15.70
CA SER A 33 15.62 1.47 16.57
C SER A 33 15.77 2.03 17.99
N ASP A 34 14.67 2.42 18.64
CA ASP A 34 14.67 2.78 20.08
C ASP A 34 14.86 1.55 21.01
N ILE A 35 14.90 0.34 20.45
CA ILE A 35 14.99 -0.92 21.21
C ILE A 35 16.43 -1.42 21.22
N ALA A 36 17.05 -1.45 22.42
CA ALA A 36 18.44 -1.86 22.58
C ALA A 36 18.76 -3.27 22.04
N SER A 37 17.82 -4.23 22.11
CA SER A 37 18.02 -5.57 21.55
C SER A 37 18.01 -5.60 20.02
N ARG A 38 17.36 -4.64 19.36
CA ARG A 38 17.40 -4.48 17.90
C ARG A 38 18.73 -3.83 17.50
N GLN A 39 19.13 -2.76 18.17
CA GLN A 39 20.45 -2.15 17.98
C GLN A 39 21.59 -3.16 18.14
N GLN A 40 21.50 -4.06 19.13
CA GLN A 40 22.51 -5.12 19.32
C GLN A 40 22.52 -6.17 18.20
N ARG A 41 21.37 -6.39 17.55
CA ARG A 41 21.23 -7.35 16.44
C ARG A 41 21.73 -6.77 15.11
N ASP A 42 21.58 -5.46 14.92
CA ASP A 42 22.17 -4.70 13.81
C ASP A 42 21.83 -5.32 12.44
N TYR A 43 20.54 -5.45 12.17
CA TYR A 43 19.98 -5.94 10.90
C TYR A 43 19.44 -4.78 10.06
N ASP A 44 19.85 -4.74 8.80
CA ASP A 44 19.30 -3.85 7.80
C ASP A 44 18.69 -4.65 6.63
N PHE A 45 17.59 -4.18 6.08
CA PHE A 45 17.06 -4.74 4.85
C PHE A 45 16.49 -3.67 3.93
N GLU A 46 16.50 -4.00 2.65
CA GLU A 46 15.87 -3.21 1.60
C GLU A 46 15.12 -4.16 0.66
N ASN A 47 13.82 -3.90 0.46
CA ASN A 47 13.00 -4.67 -0.46
C ASN A 47 12.19 -3.76 -1.38
N THR A 48 11.88 -4.26 -2.59
CA THR A 48 11.02 -3.56 -3.54
C THR A 48 9.74 -4.35 -3.76
N LEU A 49 8.62 -3.76 -3.35
CA LEU A 49 7.27 -4.28 -3.50
C LEU A 49 6.64 -3.76 -4.78
N LYS A 50 6.04 -4.66 -5.57
CA LYS A 50 5.19 -4.32 -6.71
C LYS A 50 3.77 -4.79 -6.39
N GLU A 51 2.84 -3.87 -6.25
CA GLU A 51 1.47 -4.14 -5.84
C GLU A 51 0.48 -3.84 -6.97
N LEU A 52 -0.44 -4.77 -7.22
CA LEU A 52 -1.67 -4.55 -7.98
C LEU A 52 -2.84 -4.64 -7.00
N SER A 53 -3.71 -3.64 -6.97
CA SER A 53 -4.84 -3.58 -6.05
C SER A 53 -6.14 -3.21 -6.75
N LEU A 54 -7.23 -3.85 -6.34
CA LEU A 54 -8.58 -3.67 -6.86
C LEU A 54 -9.57 -3.63 -5.69
N GLY A 55 -10.47 -2.65 -5.69
CA GLY A 55 -11.43 -2.54 -4.60
C GLY A 55 -12.45 -1.42 -4.76
N LEU A 56 -13.12 -1.13 -3.65
CA LEU A 56 -14.17 -0.13 -3.54
C LEU A 56 -13.68 1.03 -2.70
N GLU A 57 -13.94 2.24 -3.19
CA GLU A 57 -13.79 3.48 -2.46
C GLU A 57 -15.17 4.08 -2.19
N PHE A 58 -15.42 4.39 -0.92
CA PHE A 58 -16.63 5.01 -0.42
C PHE A 58 -16.32 6.41 0.10
N ASN A 59 -17.05 7.41 -0.40
CA ASN A 59 -16.96 8.80 0.03
C ASN A 59 -18.07 9.10 1.05
N PHE A 60 -17.72 9.63 2.21
CA PHE A 60 -18.73 9.95 3.23
C PHE A 60 -19.62 11.12 2.82
N PHE A 61 -19.04 12.16 2.21
CA PHE A 61 -19.79 13.25 1.61
C PHE A 61 -19.94 13.05 0.11
N GLU A 62 -21.06 13.53 -0.43
CA GLU A 62 -21.29 13.55 -1.87
C GLU A 62 -20.18 14.35 -2.54
N PHE A 63 -19.54 13.68 -3.51
CA PHE A 63 -18.45 14.25 -4.25
C PHE A 63 -18.85 14.24 -5.72
N ASP A 64 -19.57 15.28 -6.11
CA ASP A 64 -20.01 15.49 -7.47
C ASP A 64 -19.08 16.44 -8.24
N LEU A 65 -18.26 15.85 -9.10
CA LEU A 65 -17.33 16.59 -9.96
C LEU A 65 -18.01 17.48 -11.01
N HIS A 66 -19.35 17.48 -11.09
CA HIS A 66 -20.12 18.35 -11.98
C HIS A 66 -20.45 19.72 -11.37
N GLU A 67 -20.32 19.88 -10.05
CA GLU A 67 -20.49 21.17 -9.39
C GLU A 67 -19.21 22.00 -9.50
N LEU A 68 -19.35 23.32 -9.63
CA LEU A 68 -18.22 24.24 -9.75
C LEU A 68 -17.49 24.48 -8.42
N ASP A 69 -18.03 23.97 -7.32
CA ASP A 69 -17.56 24.27 -5.98
C ASP A 69 -16.38 23.41 -5.52
N ASN A 70 -15.63 23.97 -4.58
CA ASN A 70 -14.49 23.31 -3.95
C ASN A 70 -14.99 22.23 -2.99
N GLN A 71 -15.09 21.00 -3.50
CA GLN A 71 -15.57 19.87 -2.71
C GLN A 71 -14.45 19.22 -1.91
N PHE A 72 -14.79 18.83 -0.68
CA PHE A 72 -13.96 18.06 0.23
C PHE A 72 -14.74 16.86 0.72
N THR A 73 -14.12 15.68 0.73
CA THR A 73 -14.76 14.48 1.30
C THR A 73 -13.72 13.57 1.94
N PRO A 74 -13.93 13.10 3.17
CA PRO A 74 -13.23 11.93 3.68
C PRO A 74 -13.74 10.69 2.94
N TYR A 75 -12.85 9.73 2.73
CA TYR A 75 -13.18 8.47 2.07
C TYR A 75 -12.49 7.29 2.75
N VAL A 76 -13.09 6.12 2.55
CA VAL A 76 -12.47 4.84 2.89
C VAL A 76 -12.31 4.01 1.63
N TYR A 77 -11.26 3.19 1.60
CA TYR A 77 -11.01 2.21 0.57
C TYR A 77 -10.82 0.84 1.19
N VAL A 78 -11.39 -0.19 0.57
CA VAL A 78 -11.16 -1.59 0.91
C VAL A 78 -11.09 -2.42 -0.37
N GLY A 79 -10.20 -3.40 -0.41
CA GLY A 79 -10.04 -4.22 -1.61
C GLY A 79 -9.23 -5.49 -1.38
N LEU A 80 -8.75 -6.02 -2.49
CA LEU A 80 -7.76 -7.08 -2.54
C LEU A 80 -6.54 -6.56 -3.28
N SER A 81 -5.35 -6.92 -2.81
CA SER A 81 -4.12 -6.67 -3.55
C SER A 81 -3.28 -7.93 -3.68
N TYR A 82 -2.50 -7.96 -4.75
CA TYR A 82 -1.43 -8.92 -4.98
C TYR A 82 -0.11 -8.16 -4.96
N THR A 83 0.79 -8.57 -4.08
CA THR A 83 2.11 -7.96 -3.90
C THR A 83 3.17 -8.96 -4.31
N HIS A 84 4.02 -8.56 -5.25
CA HIS A 84 5.22 -9.28 -5.65
C HIS A 84 6.45 -8.63 -5.01
N TYR A 85 7.33 -9.42 -4.41
CA TYR A 85 8.52 -8.97 -3.70
C TYR A 85 9.61 -10.06 -3.74
N LYS A 86 10.80 -9.75 -3.24
CA LYS A 86 11.87 -10.75 -3.11
C LYS A 86 11.83 -11.37 -1.71
N GLY A 87 11.88 -12.69 -1.60
CA GLY A 87 12.06 -13.37 -0.32
C GLY A 87 13.47 -13.11 0.19
N LEU A 88 13.56 -12.31 1.26
CA LEU A 88 14.84 -11.94 1.87
C LEU A 88 15.21 -12.93 2.99
N PHE A 89 16.49 -12.97 3.34
CA PHE A 89 16.99 -13.64 4.54
C PHE A 89 18.28 -12.99 5.01
N TYR A 90 18.59 -13.15 6.30
CA TYR A 90 19.80 -12.63 6.92
C TYR A 90 20.84 -13.75 7.02
N GLU A 91 22.02 -13.53 6.45
CA GLU A 91 23.16 -14.45 6.56
C GLU A 91 24.04 -14.11 7.77
N ALA A 92 24.18 -12.82 8.07
CA ALA A 92 24.91 -12.26 9.20
C ALA A 92 24.34 -10.87 9.54
N PRO A 93 24.70 -10.26 10.68
CA PRO A 93 24.39 -8.85 10.94
C PRO A 93 24.82 -7.96 9.77
N ASN A 94 23.92 -7.08 9.33
CA ASN A 94 24.05 -6.25 8.13
C ASN A 94 24.38 -6.97 6.80
N VAL A 95 24.06 -8.27 6.69
CA VAL A 95 24.22 -9.04 5.44
C VAL A 95 22.90 -9.70 5.05
N THR A 96 22.10 -8.95 4.30
CA THR A 96 20.81 -9.41 3.76
C THR A 96 20.97 -9.95 2.33
N LYS A 97 20.47 -11.16 2.10
CA LYS A 97 20.44 -11.82 0.79
C LYS A 97 19.00 -12.07 0.35
N SER A 98 18.85 -12.31 -0.94
CA SER A 98 17.58 -12.67 -1.57
C SER A 98 17.65 -14.12 -2.04
N ASP A 99 16.59 -14.88 -1.82
CA ASP A 99 16.46 -16.26 -2.31
C ASP A 99 15.71 -16.30 -3.65
N ALA A 100 14.38 -16.16 -3.61
CA ALA A 100 13.50 -16.23 -4.78
C ALA A 100 12.50 -15.06 -4.85
N ASP A 101 11.85 -14.90 -6.01
CA ASP A 101 10.73 -13.98 -6.18
C ASP A 101 9.46 -14.59 -5.58
N HIS A 102 8.83 -13.85 -4.66
CA HIS A 102 7.66 -14.27 -3.90
C HIS A 102 6.45 -13.40 -4.26
N GLY A 103 5.26 -13.92 -3.97
CA GLY A 103 3.99 -13.26 -4.19
C GLY A 103 3.03 -13.54 -3.06
N THR A 104 2.32 -12.51 -2.60
CA THR A 104 1.32 -12.65 -1.54
C THR A 104 0.05 -11.88 -1.88
N LEU A 105 -1.07 -12.41 -1.40
CA LEU A 105 -2.32 -11.67 -1.38
C LEU A 105 -2.37 -10.79 -0.13
N SER A 106 -3.11 -9.70 -0.21
CA SER A 106 -3.26 -8.79 0.91
C SER A 106 -4.64 -8.13 0.88
N ILE A 107 -5.10 -7.72 2.05
CA ILE A 107 -6.31 -6.93 2.22
C ILE A 107 -5.88 -5.49 2.50
N PRO A 108 -5.82 -4.62 1.48
CA PRO A 108 -5.60 -3.21 1.68
C PRO A 108 -6.87 -2.55 2.23
N PHE A 109 -6.66 -1.74 3.25
CA PHE A 109 -7.64 -0.77 3.71
C PHE A 109 -6.99 0.61 3.72
N ALA A 110 -7.74 1.65 3.40
CA ALA A 110 -7.23 3.01 3.43
C ALA A 110 -8.27 3.97 3.98
N PHE A 111 -7.76 4.97 4.70
CA PHE A 111 -8.51 6.13 5.16
C PHE A 111 -7.84 7.35 4.54
N GLY A 112 -8.63 8.19 3.89
CA GLY A 112 -8.09 9.35 3.20
C GLY A 112 -9.06 10.52 3.19
N VAL A 113 -8.52 11.65 2.79
CA VAL A 113 -9.30 12.85 2.47
C VAL A 113 -8.96 13.26 1.06
N LYS A 114 -9.95 13.76 0.32
CA LYS A 114 -9.73 14.33 -1.01
C LYS A 114 -10.40 15.67 -1.16
N LYS A 115 -9.77 16.53 -1.96
CA LYS A 115 -10.20 17.89 -2.24
C LYS A 115 -10.09 18.19 -3.73
N SER A 116 -11.11 18.81 -4.29
CA SER A 116 -11.08 19.34 -5.65
C SER A 116 -10.23 20.63 -5.70
N LEU A 117 -9.09 20.60 -6.41
CA LEU A 117 -8.25 21.79 -6.61
C LEU A 117 -8.74 22.61 -7.81
N LEU A 118 -9.14 21.91 -8.86
CA LEU A 118 -9.75 22.44 -10.09
C LEU A 118 -10.89 21.49 -10.45
N LYS A 119 -11.80 21.91 -11.35
CA LYS A 119 -12.93 21.09 -11.79
C LYS A 119 -12.58 19.64 -12.16
N ASN A 120 -11.37 19.43 -12.69
CA ASN A 120 -10.92 18.13 -13.16
C ASN A 120 -9.72 17.59 -12.38
N LEU A 121 -9.19 18.34 -11.39
CA LEU A 121 -7.98 17.97 -10.66
C LEU A 121 -8.29 17.80 -9.18
N ILE A 122 -8.05 16.60 -8.67
CA ILE A 122 -8.35 16.22 -7.30
C ILE A 122 -7.04 15.84 -6.60
N LEU A 123 -6.80 16.45 -5.44
CA LEU A 123 -5.72 16.08 -4.54
C LEU A 123 -6.28 15.23 -3.42
N GLY A 124 -5.66 14.08 -3.17
CA GLY A 124 -5.96 13.21 -2.05
C GLY A 124 -4.75 13.04 -1.14
N PHE A 125 -5.02 12.78 0.13
CA PHE A 125 -4.05 12.25 1.09
C PHE A 125 -4.64 10.97 1.67
N GLU A 126 -3.85 9.91 1.80
CA GLU A 126 -4.30 8.64 2.37
C GLU A 126 -3.25 7.99 3.27
N ILE A 127 -3.74 7.33 4.30
CA ILE A 127 -3.02 6.36 5.13
C ILE A 127 -3.66 5.02 4.88
N ALA A 128 -2.84 4.04 4.53
CA ALA A 128 -3.31 2.86 3.87
C ALA A 128 -2.48 1.65 4.36
N PRO A 129 -2.92 0.97 5.42
CA PRO A 129 -2.32 -0.29 5.86
C PRO A 129 -2.69 -1.45 4.94
N ARG A 130 -1.81 -2.45 4.85
CA ARG A 130 -1.98 -3.66 4.06
C ARG A 130 -1.77 -4.85 4.99
N TYR A 131 -2.85 -5.58 5.24
CA TYR A 131 -2.76 -6.88 5.90
C TYR A 131 -2.27 -7.89 4.88
N THR A 132 -1.08 -8.46 5.03
CA THR A 132 -0.58 -9.47 4.10
C THR A 132 -0.82 -10.88 4.64
N PHE A 133 -0.85 -11.87 3.74
CA PHE A 133 -0.90 -13.28 4.10
C PHE A 133 0.50 -13.94 4.05
N ALA A 134 1.56 -13.14 4.11
CA ALA A 134 2.95 -13.59 4.13
C ALA A 134 3.66 -13.12 5.40
N ASP A 135 4.76 -13.79 5.74
CA ASP A 135 5.56 -13.58 6.95
C ASP A 135 7.06 -13.38 6.61
N ASP A 136 7.38 -13.24 5.32
CA ASP A 136 8.75 -13.26 4.80
C ASP A 136 9.10 -12.02 3.95
N ILE A 137 8.32 -10.93 4.12
CA ILE A 137 8.55 -9.67 3.39
C ILE A 137 9.79 -8.95 3.94
N ASP A 138 10.02 -9.04 5.26
CA ASP A 138 11.14 -8.44 5.98
C ASP A 138 12.37 -9.37 6.12
N GLY A 139 12.24 -10.61 5.65
CA GLY A 139 13.26 -11.64 5.68
C GLY A 139 13.46 -12.36 7.02
N SER A 140 12.57 -12.14 7.99
CA SER A 140 12.62 -12.80 9.31
C SER A 140 12.16 -14.25 9.28
N SER A 141 11.26 -14.61 8.36
CA SER A 141 10.69 -15.95 8.22
C SER A 141 10.87 -16.57 6.82
N PRO A 142 12.10 -16.80 6.30
CA PRO A 142 12.28 -17.32 4.94
C PRO A 142 11.54 -18.64 4.69
N THR A 143 10.78 -18.72 3.60
CA THR A 143 9.94 -19.88 3.27
C THR A 143 10.75 -21.15 2.92
N ASN A 144 12.00 -21.01 2.48
CA ASN A 144 12.88 -22.11 2.09
C ASN A 144 13.29 -23.00 3.29
N ASP A 145 13.12 -24.32 3.17
CA ASP A 145 13.43 -25.29 4.21
C ASP A 145 14.92 -25.28 4.62
N GLY A 146 15.82 -24.95 3.70
CA GLY A 146 17.26 -24.80 3.97
C GLY A 146 17.64 -23.56 4.77
N LEU A 147 16.73 -22.58 4.89
CA LEU A 147 16.92 -21.32 5.61
C LEU A 147 16.16 -21.26 6.94
N LYS A 148 15.61 -22.39 7.41
CA LYS A 148 14.90 -22.44 8.70
C LYS A 148 15.78 -22.07 9.91
N SER A 149 17.10 -22.31 9.82
CA SER A 149 18.04 -22.01 10.90
C SER A 149 18.27 -20.52 11.11
N VAL A 150 17.98 -19.68 10.10
CA VAL A 150 18.13 -18.22 10.17
C VAL A 150 16.81 -17.50 10.47
N ARG A 151 15.73 -18.24 10.73
CA ARG A 151 14.44 -17.65 11.11
C ARG A 151 14.50 -17.04 12.51
N PHE A 152 13.87 -15.89 12.67
CA PHE A 152 13.72 -15.23 13.97
C PHE A 152 12.40 -14.44 14.01
N GLY A 153 12.01 -13.98 15.20
CA GLY A 153 10.75 -13.24 15.36
C GLY A 153 9.54 -14.17 15.59
N ASN A 154 8.35 -13.64 15.32
CA ASN A 154 7.09 -14.34 15.60
C ASN A 154 6.53 -14.98 14.34
N ILE A 155 6.85 -16.25 14.13
CA ILE A 155 6.39 -17.07 12.99
C ILE A 155 4.87 -17.29 12.89
N ASN A 156 4.10 -16.83 13.88
CA ASN A 156 2.64 -16.95 13.90
C ASN A 156 1.93 -15.64 13.52
N SER A 157 2.66 -14.61 13.09
CA SER A 157 2.12 -13.28 12.84
C SER A 157 2.55 -12.76 11.48
N ASN A 158 1.64 -12.76 10.50
CA ASN A 158 1.92 -12.22 9.17
C ASN A 158 2.41 -10.76 9.21
N ASP A 159 3.21 -10.42 8.21
CA ASP A 159 3.75 -9.08 7.98
C ASP A 159 2.69 -8.10 7.52
N TRP A 160 2.76 -6.87 8.03
CA TRP A 160 1.91 -5.76 7.61
C TRP A 160 2.80 -4.58 7.24
N TYR A 161 2.37 -3.80 6.27
CA TYR A 161 3.04 -2.55 5.93
C TYR A 161 2.02 -1.43 5.69
N VAL A 162 2.46 -0.19 5.93
CA VAL A 162 1.61 1.00 5.79
C VAL A 162 2.15 1.89 4.68
N PHE A 163 1.28 2.19 3.73
CA PHE A 163 1.51 3.23 2.74
C PHE A 163 0.87 4.53 3.23
N THR A 164 1.61 5.62 3.21
CA THR A 164 1.07 6.97 3.45
C THR A 164 1.53 7.88 2.33
N GLY A 165 0.62 8.64 1.74
CA GLY A 165 1.01 9.49 0.63
C GLY A 165 -0.09 10.39 0.08
N PHE A 166 0.33 11.22 -0.86
CA PHE A 166 -0.57 12.06 -1.65
C PHE A 166 -0.90 11.39 -2.97
N THR A 167 -2.13 11.60 -3.44
CA THR A 167 -2.59 11.17 -4.76
C THR A 167 -3.05 12.39 -5.54
N LEU A 168 -2.66 12.48 -6.81
CA LEU A 168 -3.15 13.49 -7.72
C LEU A 168 -3.89 12.78 -8.84
N THR A 169 -5.21 12.98 -8.91
CA THR A 169 -6.06 12.31 -9.90
C THR A 169 -6.74 13.34 -10.79
N TYR A 170 -6.79 13.03 -12.09
CA TYR A 170 -7.50 13.83 -13.08
C TYR A 170 -8.78 13.11 -13.52
N THR A 171 -9.89 13.84 -13.57
CA THR A 171 -11.18 13.30 -14.00
C THR A 171 -11.38 13.50 -15.49
N PHE A 172 -11.62 12.40 -16.21
CA PHE A 172 -11.99 12.41 -17.61
C PHE A 172 -13.51 12.19 -17.74
N GLY A 173 -14.24 13.17 -18.29
CA GLY A 173 -15.67 13.05 -18.53
C GLY A 173 -16.35 14.38 -18.79
N ARG A 174 -17.30 14.40 -19.73
CA ARG A 174 -18.32 15.44 -19.82
C ARG A 174 -19.51 15.00 -18.96
N LYS A 175 -20.30 15.98 -18.48
CA LYS A 175 -21.59 15.76 -17.80
C LYS A 175 -22.30 14.55 -18.41
N PRO A 176 -22.61 13.47 -17.65
CA PRO A 176 -23.62 12.55 -18.13
C PRO A 176 -24.87 13.41 -18.30
N CYS A 177 -25.30 13.57 -19.55
CA CYS A 177 -26.66 14.00 -19.81
C CYS A 177 -27.52 12.86 -19.25
N PHE A 178 -27.89 12.95 -17.97
CA PHE A 178 -29.08 12.28 -17.51
C PHE A 178 -30.20 12.92 -18.32
N CYS A 179 -30.62 12.26 -19.39
CA CYS A 179 -31.90 12.56 -20.00
C CYS A 179 -32.96 12.14 -18.97
N ASP A 180 -33.85 13.07 -18.67
CA ASP A 180 -35.07 12.86 -17.87
C ASP A 180 -35.90 11.68 -18.40
#